data_AF-A0A4D9D6X6-F1
#
_entry.id   AF-A0A4D9D6X6-F1
#
_cell.length_a   1.000
_cell.length_b   1.000
_cell.length_c   1.000
_cell.angle_alpha   90.00
_cell.angle_beta   90.00
_cell.angle_gamma   90.00
#
_symmetry.space_group_name_H-M   'P 1'
#
loop_
_entity.id
_entity.type
_entity.pdbx_description
1 polymer ?
#
loop_
_entity_poly.entity_id
_entity_poly.type
_entity_poly.pdbx_seq_one_letter_code
_entity_poly.pdbx_strand_id
1 'polypeptide(L)'
;MQSLDNRQYVPACGACFCFIGTCRQHLMLLAEAGDRSALMEEEESRRMEAEAATFPGAVLAPLVPCTMRCGEMYCSQKCREEHWDRGHRLLCVGHIPEHEAGSHPLVQYKMHALRTNEIFLLVADVVALVLTRFESNGGDLSAALSPFRDFVQRPWWDVATNPDPVRDTSAFQDMLRGLVKVAADLLRQALLTHPGAPCATYCGSVESIVSPDFVAAVIGMFEQNNVGIRRETVLSSFLVDHLMPNCTTDSRQVYLQLLGRILEDWEEGEEEDEEGEEGAPDGGNEMCVADSGISGADANGHEHGHHQHLGAVPPCRVSSRLPPASPSSALALVEACLAKSQTSEIFSAVDGTALLSLICCMNHSCQANCEVRWVGGVGGAPLMAELVAMEHLPGGGELFQSYIRVQGTSVEDRRTSLKEYGFICQCALCSSGKSG
;
A
#
# COMPACT_ATOMS: atom_id res chain seq x y z
N MET A 1 -6.08 1.51 1.05
CA MET A 1 -5.36 0.24 1.18
C MET A 1 -3.94 0.52 1.59
N GLN A 2 -3.42 -0.29 2.50
CA GLN A 2 -2.00 -0.34 2.84
C GLN A 2 -1.26 -1.11 1.73
N SER A 3 -0.10 -0.63 1.24
CA SER A 3 0.65 -1.36 0.21
C SER A 3 1.09 -2.73 0.72
N LEU A 4 1.17 -3.73 -0.17
CA LEU A 4 1.62 -5.07 0.24
C LEU A 4 3.03 -5.07 0.82
N ASP A 5 3.93 -4.25 0.25
CA ASP A 5 5.34 -4.15 0.67
C ASP A 5 5.49 -3.82 2.16
N ASN A 6 4.67 -2.92 2.70
CA ASN A 6 4.75 -2.59 4.12
C ASN A 6 3.74 -3.36 4.99
N ARG A 7 2.76 -4.06 4.41
CA ARG A 7 1.76 -4.85 5.16
C ARG A 7 2.39 -5.98 5.97
N GLN A 8 3.50 -6.53 5.49
CA GLN A 8 4.29 -7.56 6.17
C GLN A 8 4.89 -7.03 7.48
N TYR A 9 5.40 -5.80 7.46
CA TYR A 9 6.20 -5.24 8.55
C TYR A 9 5.45 -4.27 9.46
N VAL A 10 4.35 -3.69 8.96
CA VAL A 10 3.62 -2.61 9.61
C VAL A 10 2.18 -3.04 9.90
N PRO A 11 1.88 -3.47 11.13
CA PRO A 11 0.52 -3.76 11.55
C PRO A 11 -0.38 -2.52 11.55
N ALA A 12 -1.38 -2.51 10.67
CA ALA A 12 -2.46 -1.53 10.65
C ALA A 12 -3.83 -2.21 10.72
N CYS A 13 -4.81 -1.48 11.27
CA CYS A 13 -6.19 -1.89 11.31
C CYS A 13 -6.77 -1.99 9.89
N GLY A 14 -7.33 -3.13 9.51
CA GLY A 14 -7.95 -3.34 8.20
C GLY A 14 -9.18 -2.48 7.93
N ALA A 15 -9.72 -1.78 8.94
CA ALA A 15 -10.90 -0.95 8.79
C ALA A 15 -10.59 0.55 8.70
N CYS A 16 -9.74 1.05 9.60
CA CYS A 16 -9.47 2.47 9.79
C CYS A 16 -8.00 2.87 9.56
N PHE A 17 -7.14 1.90 9.24
CA PHE A 17 -5.71 2.09 8.97
C PHE A 17 -4.91 2.74 10.10
N CYS A 18 -5.42 2.74 11.34
CA CYS A 18 -4.60 3.10 12.49
C CYS A 18 -3.55 2.01 12.75
N PHE A 19 -2.39 2.39 13.26
CA PHE A 19 -1.40 1.43 13.72
C PHE A 19 -1.96 0.66 14.92
N ILE A 20 -1.68 -0.65 14.94
CA ILE A 20 -2.17 -1.58 15.96
C ILE A 20 -1.00 -2.34 16.57
N GLY A 21 -1.22 -2.96 17.73
CA GLY A 21 -0.18 -3.67 18.44
C GLY A 21 0.71 -2.73 19.25
N THR A 22 2.00 -3.06 19.32
CA THR A 22 3.00 -2.32 20.08
C THR A 22 4.20 -1.92 19.24
N CYS A 23 4.96 -0.93 19.71
CA CYS A 23 6.20 -0.51 19.06
C CYS A 23 7.21 -1.67 19.00
N ARG A 24 7.24 -2.55 20.03
CA ARG A 24 8.07 -3.74 20.01
C ARG A 24 7.67 -4.70 18.90
N GLN A 25 6.38 -4.92 18.66
CA GLN A 25 5.90 -5.80 17.59
C GLN A 25 6.27 -5.26 16.21
N HIS A 26 6.11 -3.95 15.99
CA HIS A 26 6.53 -3.30 14.74
C HIS A 26 8.04 -3.46 14.52
N LEU A 27 8.86 -3.28 15.57
CA LEU A 27 10.30 -3.53 15.50
C LEU A 27 10.65 -5.00 15.26
N MET A 28 9.93 -5.95 15.90
CA MET A 28 10.16 -7.37 15.69
C MET A 28 9.89 -7.79 14.24
N LEU A 29 8.82 -7.27 13.64
CA LEU A 29 8.51 -7.57 12.25
C LEU A 29 9.56 -6.94 11.32
N LEU A 30 9.94 -5.69 11.55
CA LEU A 30 11.00 -5.02 10.77
C LEU A 30 12.36 -5.71 10.90
N ALA A 31 12.69 -6.27 12.06
CA ALA A 31 13.93 -7.00 12.33
C ALA A 31 13.86 -8.48 11.87
N GLU A 32 12.81 -8.86 11.15
CA GLU A 32 12.49 -10.25 10.75
C GLU A 32 12.59 -11.28 11.89
N ALA A 33 12.43 -10.79 13.14
CA ALA A 33 12.57 -11.57 14.36
C ALA A 33 11.25 -12.23 14.79
N GLY A 34 10.23 -12.16 13.93
CA GLY A 34 8.92 -12.76 14.12
C GLY A 34 8.06 -12.67 12.87
N ASP A 35 6.95 -13.41 12.85
CA ASP A 35 5.97 -13.38 11.77
C ASP A 35 4.66 -12.74 12.24
N ARG A 36 3.94 -12.14 11.30
CA ARG A 36 2.66 -11.49 11.50
C ARG A 36 1.59 -12.46 12.04
N SER A 37 1.69 -13.77 11.77
CA SER A 37 0.79 -14.77 12.35
C SER A 37 0.84 -14.84 13.88
N ALA A 38 2.02 -14.56 14.48
CA ALA A 38 2.21 -14.57 15.92
C ALA A 38 1.41 -13.47 16.64
N LEU A 39 1.03 -12.40 15.93
CA LEU A 39 0.18 -11.33 16.49
C LEU A 39 -1.22 -11.81 16.91
N MET A 40 -1.65 -12.99 16.42
CA MET A 40 -2.95 -13.58 16.76
C MET A 40 -2.90 -14.52 17.98
N GLU A 41 -1.74 -14.70 18.60
CA GLU A 41 -1.55 -15.61 19.72
C GLU A 41 -1.97 -14.98 21.06
N GLU A 42 -2.57 -15.78 21.95
CA GLU A 42 -3.00 -15.32 23.28
C GLU A 42 -1.83 -14.90 24.18
N GLU A 43 -0.64 -15.47 23.96
CA GLU A 43 0.57 -15.05 24.67
C GLU A 43 0.93 -13.59 24.33
N GLU A 44 0.71 -13.19 23.08
CA GLU A 44 1.03 -11.85 22.62
C GLU A 44 0.15 -10.80 23.28
N SER A 45 -1.14 -11.10 23.50
CA SER A 45 -2.04 -10.22 24.27
C SER A 45 -1.54 -9.99 25.71
N ARG A 46 -1.03 -11.03 26.38
CA ARG A 46 -0.45 -10.91 27.73
C ARG A 46 0.85 -10.09 27.73
N ARG A 47 1.68 -10.23 26.69
CA ARG A 47 2.90 -9.43 26.52
C ARG A 47 2.58 -7.95 26.31
N MET A 48 1.53 -7.63 25.54
CA MET A 48 1.08 -6.24 25.36
C MET A 48 0.71 -5.57 26.68
N GLU A 49 0.01 -6.27 27.58
CA GLU A 49 -0.34 -5.74 28.91
C GLU A 49 0.89 -5.47 29.77
N ALA A 50 1.88 -6.36 29.74
CA ALA A 50 3.15 -6.16 30.43
C ALA A 50 3.98 -5.00 29.84
N GLU A 51 3.99 -4.85 28.51
CA GLU A 51 4.66 -3.76 27.80
C GLU A 51 4.01 -2.42 28.13
N ALA A 52 2.68 -2.34 28.18
CA ALA A 52 1.94 -1.13 28.58
C ALA A 52 2.32 -0.64 29.98
N ALA A 53 2.54 -1.56 30.92
CA ALA A 53 2.94 -1.24 32.29
C ALA A 53 4.39 -0.75 32.39
N THR A 54 5.23 -1.15 31.44
CA THR A 54 6.68 -0.88 31.46
C THR A 54 7.05 0.37 30.65
N PHE A 55 6.38 0.56 29.51
CA PHE A 55 6.64 1.65 28.56
C PHE A 55 5.34 2.38 28.21
N PRO A 56 5.02 3.47 28.92
CA PRO A 56 3.94 4.35 28.51
C PRO A 56 4.14 4.79 27.06
N GLY A 57 3.11 4.63 26.21
CA GLY A 57 3.18 4.98 24.79
C GLY A 57 3.73 3.87 23.87
N ALA A 58 4.22 2.74 24.40
CA ALA A 58 4.63 1.61 23.56
C ALA A 58 3.45 0.89 22.90
N VAL A 59 2.27 0.89 23.55
CA VAL A 59 1.06 0.29 23.00
C VAL A 59 0.33 1.28 22.11
N LEU A 60 0.15 0.91 20.85
CA LEU A 60 -0.42 1.76 19.80
C LEU A 60 -1.94 1.62 19.75
N ALA A 61 -2.44 0.38 19.69
CA ALA A 61 -3.85 0.02 19.81
C ALA A 61 -4.00 -1.50 20.03
N PRO A 62 -5.17 -1.98 20.49
CA PRO A 62 -5.43 -3.42 20.64
C PRO A 62 -5.28 -4.23 19.34
N LEU A 63 -5.07 -5.53 19.49
CA LEU A 63 -5.06 -6.51 18.42
C LEU A 63 -6.35 -7.35 18.45
N VAL A 64 -7.33 -6.98 17.64
CA VAL A 64 -8.58 -7.72 17.48
C VAL A 64 -8.55 -8.48 16.17
N PRO A 65 -8.46 -9.82 16.15
CA PRO A 65 -8.44 -10.59 14.91
C PRO A 65 -9.83 -10.66 14.26
N CYS A 66 -9.83 -10.86 12.94
CA CYS A 66 -11.02 -11.26 12.19
C CYS A 66 -11.72 -12.45 12.84
N THR A 67 -13.06 -12.46 12.79
CA THR A 67 -13.89 -13.52 13.36
C THR A 67 -13.53 -14.90 12.83
N MET A 68 -13.16 -15.00 11.56
CA MET A 68 -12.72 -16.24 10.91
C MET A 68 -11.19 -16.40 10.89
N ARG A 69 -10.43 -15.54 11.59
CA ARG A 69 -8.96 -15.57 11.70
C ARG A 69 -8.23 -15.66 10.36
N CYS A 70 -8.71 -14.98 9.33
CA CYS A 70 -8.10 -14.97 8.00
C CYS A 70 -6.81 -14.13 7.88
N GLY A 71 -6.24 -13.66 8.99
CA GLY A 71 -5.06 -12.77 9.03
C GLY A 71 -5.34 -11.26 9.05
N GLU A 72 -6.59 -10.82 8.85
CA GLU A 72 -6.97 -9.41 9.06
C GLU A 72 -7.09 -9.07 10.55
N MET A 73 -6.61 -7.88 10.92
CA MET A 73 -6.53 -7.39 12.30
C MET A 73 -7.15 -6.00 12.44
N TYR A 74 -7.65 -5.69 13.64
CA TYR A 74 -8.41 -4.48 13.92
C TYR A 74 -8.02 -3.87 15.27
N CYS A 75 -8.18 -2.55 15.40
CA CYS A 75 -7.93 -1.86 16.67
C CYS A 75 -9.06 -2.03 17.69
N SER A 76 -10.24 -2.50 17.25
CA SER A 76 -11.41 -2.65 18.09
C SER A 76 -12.43 -3.63 17.49
N GLN A 77 -13.33 -4.13 18.33
CA GLN A 77 -14.50 -4.89 17.92
C GLN A 77 -15.34 -4.11 16.90
N LYS A 78 -15.56 -2.82 17.14
CA LYS A 78 -16.30 -1.93 16.25
C LYS A 78 -15.69 -1.91 14.85
N CYS A 79 -14.38 -1.69 14.74
CA CYS A 79 -13.70 -1.69 13.45
C CYS A 79 -13.78 -3.05 12.73
N ARG A 80 -13.71 -4.15 13.47
CA ARG A 80 -13.90 -5.49 12.91
C ARG A 80 -15.30 -5.66 12.31
N GLU A 81 -16.34 -5.29 13.07
CA GLU A 81 -17.74 -5.39 12.65
C GLU A 81 -18.01 -4.47 11.46
N GLU A 82 -17.55 -3.22 11.50
CA GLU A 82 -17.68 -2.29 10.37
C GLU A 82 -17.01 -2.82 9.09
N HIS A 83 -15.81 -3.39 9.18
CA HIS A 83 -15.16 -3.97 8.00
C HIS A 83 -15.87 -5.24 7.51
N TRP A 84 -16.31 -6.09 8.43
CA TRP A 84 -17.13 -7.27 8.13
C TRP A 84 -18.40 -6.89 7.37
N ASP A 85 -19.10 -5.86 7.84
CA ASP A 85 -20.36 -5.38 7.29
C ASP A 85 -20.16 -4.65 5.96
N ARG A 86 -19.05 -3.93 5.77
CA ARG A 86 -18.73 -3.26 4.51
C ARG A 86 -18.42 -4.20 3.35
N GLY A 87 -18.07 -5.46 3.62
CA GLY A 87 -17.83 -6.43 2.55
C GLY A 87 -16.77 -7.48 2.86
N HIS A 88 -15.96 -7.33 3.92
CA HIS A 88 -14.93 -8.33 4.25
C HIS A 88 -15.50 -9.73 4.41
N ARG A 89 -16.75 -9.86 4.90
CA ARG A 89 -17.43 -11.15 5.01
C ARG A 89 -17.48 -11.94 3.70
N LEU A 90 -17.56 -11.27 2.55
CA LEU A 90 -17.61 -11.87 1.21
C LEU A 90 -16.23 -12.25 0.67
N LEU A 91 -15.17 -11.65 1.24
CA LEU A 91 -13.77 -11.77 0.80
C LEU A 91 -12.89 -12.48 1.83
N CYS A 92 -13.49 -12.98 2.90
CA CYS A 92 -12.80 -13.62 3.99
C CYS A 92 -12.41 -15.04 3.60
N VAL A 93 -11.12 -15.36 3.63
CA VAL A 93 -10.66 -16.73 3.33
C VAL A 93 -10.66 -17.65 4.56
N GLY A 94 -10.95 -17.12 5.75
CA GLY A 94 -10.86 -17.87 7.00
C GLY A 94 -11.90 -18.98 7.15
N HIS A 95 -12.98 -18.95 6.36
CA HIS A 95 -13.98 -20.02 6.33
C HIS A 95 -13.60 -21.16 5.37
N ILE A 96 -12.52 -21.01 4.59
CA ILE A 96 -12.12 -21.97 3.55
C ILE A 96 -11.22 -23.03 4.19
N PRO A 97 -11.57 -24.33 4.13
CA PRO A 97 -10.71 -25.38 4.62
C PRO A 97 -9.36 -25.43 3.89
N GLU A 98 -8.29 -25.73 4.60
CA GLU A 98 -6.92 -25.75 4.05
C GLU A 98 -6.78 -26.67 2.83
N HIS A 99 -7.43 -27.84 2.85
CA HIS A 99 -7.40 -28.80 1.75
C HIS A 99 -8.13 -28.32 0.48
N GLU A 100 -9.02 -27.33 0.58
CA GLU A 100 -9.73 -26.74 -0.56
C GLU A 100 -9.04 -25.47 -1.08
N ALA A 101 -8.17 -24.86 -0.28
CA ALA A 101 -7.58 -23.55 -0.51
C ALA A 101 -6.94 -23.42 -1.90
N GLY A 102 -6.19 -24.42 -2.37
CA GLY A 102 -5.54 -24.38 -3.69
C GLY A 102 -6.49 -24.32 -4.88
N SER A 103 -7.73 -24.81 -4.71
CA SER A 103 -8.77 -24.82 -5.75
C SER A 103 -9.85 -23.76 -5.56
N HIS A 104 -9.91 -23.13 -4.39
CA HIS A 104 -11.00 -22.21 -4.06
C HIS A 104 -10.88 -20.91 -4.87
N PRO A 105 -11.94 -20.47 -5.59
CA PRO A 105 -11.87 -19.31 -6.49
C PRO A 105 -11.39 -18.02 -5.81
N LEU A 106 -11.80 -17.78 -4.56
CA LEU A 106 -11.36 -16.61 -3.79
C LEU A 106 -9.85 -16.62 -3.48
N VAL A 107 -9.29 -17.79 -3.16
CA VAL A 107 -7.85 -17.93 -2.88
C VAL A 107 -7.08 -17.75 -4.19
N GLN A 108 -7.55 -18.36 -5.28
CA GLN A 108 -6.97 -18.17 -6.61
C GLN A 108 -7.03 -16.72 -7.07
N TYR A 109 -8.12 -16.00 -6.78
CA TYR A 109 -8.23 -14.57 -7.05
C TYR A 109 -7.16 -13.76 -6.31
N LYS A 110 -7.01 -14.00 -4.99
CA LYS A 110 -5.98 -13.32 -4.19
C LYS A 110 -4.58 -13.66 -4.69
N MET A 111 -4.30 -14.92 -5.06
CA MET A 111 -3.03 -15.32 -5.66
C MET A 111 -2.78 -14.64 -7.02
N HIS A 112 -3.81 -14.52 -7.85
CA HIS A 112 -3.72 -13.77 -9.11
C HIS A 112 -3.35 -12.31 -8.84
N ALA A 113 -4.01 -11.66 -7.89
CA ALA A 113 -3.69 -10.30 -7.49
C ALA A 113 -2.23 -10.16 -7.03
N LEU A 114 -1.77 -11.02 -6.10
CA LEU A 114 -0.39 -10.99 -5.58
C LEU A 114 0.67 -11.23 -6.67
N ARG A 115 0.38 -12.08 -7.67
CA ARG A 115 1.34 -12.45 -8.72
C ARG A 115 1.37 -11.50 -9.91
N THR A 116 0.35 -10.65 -10.06
CA THR A 116 0.19 -9.83 -11.27
C THR A 116 0.10 -8.35 -10.95
N ASN A 117 -0.91 -7.93 -10.20
CA ASN A 117 -1.08 -6.56 -9.75
C ASN A 117 -1.98 -6.50 -8.50
N GLU A 118 -1.47 -5.88 -7.42
CA GLU A 118 -2.19 -5.77 -6.16
C GLU A 118 -3.47 -4.95 -6.25
N ILE A 119 -3.64 -4.14 -7.31
CA ILE A 119 -4.86 -3.36 -7.58
C ILE A 119 -6.12 -4.24 -7.61
N PHE A 120 -5.99 -5.52 -7.97
CA PHE A 120 -7.12 -6.45 -7.91
C PHE A 120 -7.63 -6.64 -6.48
N LEU A 121 -6.79 -6.55 -5.45
CA LEU A 121 -7.27 -6.57 -4.06
C LEU A 121 -8.23 -5.40 -3.78
N LEU A 122 -7.93 -4.21 -4.31
CA LEU A 122 -8.80 -3.03 -4.21
C LEU A 122 -10.09 -3.21 -5.01
N VAL A 123 -10.02 -3.83 -6.18
CA VAL A 123 -11.20 -4.16 -6.99
C VAL A 123 -12.16 -5.05 -6.20
N ALA A 124 -11.65 -6.09 -5.53
CA ALA A 124 -12.48 -6.97 -4.72
C ALA A 124 -13.18 -6.20 -3.60
N ASP A 125 -12.48 -5.31 -2.89
CA ASP A 125 -13.07 -4.47 -1.85
C ASP A 125 -14.18 -3.56 -2.40
N VAL A 126 -13.99 -2.96 -3.57
CA VAL A 126 -15.02 -2.14 -4.25
C VAL A 126 -16.23 -2.98 -4.63
N VAL A 127 -16.03 -4.16 -5.24
CA VAL A 127 -17.11 -5.08 -5.63
C VAL A 127 -17.90 -5.51 -4.39
N ALA A 128 -17.23 -5.94 -3.32
CA ALA A 128 -17.88 -6.38 -2.10
C ALA A 128 -18.67 -5.25 -1.42
N LEU A 129 -18.14 -4.02 -1.45
CA LEU A 129 -18.84 -2.84 -0.96
C LEU A 129 -20.09 -2.51 -1.79
N VAL A 130 -19.99 -2.55 -3.12
CA VAL A 130 -21.13 -2.31 -4.02
C VAL A 130 -22.22 -3.36 -3.80
N LEU A 131 -21.87 -4.64 -3.71
CA LEU A 131 -22.83 -5.72 -3.46
C LEU A 131 -23.52 -5.58 -2.10
N THR A 132 -22.75 -5.27 -1.05
CA THR A 132 -23.29 -4.99 0.29
C THR A 132 -24.29 -3.81 0.26
N ARG A 133 -23.95 -2.73 -0.44
CA ARG A 133 -24.83 -1.55 -0.57
C ARG A 133 -26.08 -1.88 -1.37
N PHE A 134 -25.93 -2.64 -2.45
CA PHE A 134 -27.04 -3.11 -3.29
C PHE A 134 -28.05 -3.94 -2.49
N GLU A 135 -27.59 -4.88 -1.66
CA GLU A 135 -28.48 -5.62 -0.77
C GLU A 135 -29.18 -4.70 0.23
N SER A 136 -28.41 -3.83 0.89
CA SER A 136 -28.89 -2.97 1.97
C SER A 136 -29.89 -1.90 1.51
N ASN A 137 -29.82 -1.51 0.23
CA ASN A 137 -30.69 -0.49 -0.35
C ASN A 137 -31.90 -1.06 -1.13
N GLY A 138 -32.13 -2.38 -1.07
CA GLY A 138 -33.27 -3.02 -1.72
C GLY A 138 -33.07 -3.32 -3.21
N GLY A 139 -31.83 -3.38 -3.69
CA GLY A 139 -31.49 -3.77 -5.05
C GLY A 139 -31.36 -2.61 -6.05
N ASP A 140 -31.08 -1.40 -5.58
CA ASP A 140 -30.80 -0.25 -6.44
C ASP A 140 -29.28 -0.16 -6.73
N LEU A 141 -28.89 -0.61 -7.92
CA LEU A 141 -27.50 -0.57 -8.37
C LEU A 141 -26.97 0.87 -8.53
N SER A 142 -27.79 1.81 -8.99
CA SER A 142 -27.38 3.21 -9.15
C SER A 142 -27.07 3.84 -7.80
N ALA A 143 -27.88 3.57 -6.78
CA ALA A 143 -27.61 4.01 -5.41
C ALA A 143 -26.42 3.28 -4.77
N ALA A 144 -26.20 2.01 -5.12
CA ALA A 144 -25.05 1.25 -4.64
C ALA A 144 -23.73 1.83 -5.18
N LEU A 145 -23.70 2.19 -6.47
CA LEU A 145 -22.54 2.79 -7.16
C LEU A 145 -22.34 4.27 -6.86
N SER A 146 -23.28 4.92 -6.16
CA SER A 146 -23.24 6.37 -5.93
C SER A 146 -21.92 6.93 -5.40
N PRO A 147 -21.17 6.26 -4.50
CA PRO A 147 -19.90 6.79 -3.98
C PRO A 147 -18.79 6.92 -5.04
N PHE A 148 -18.94 6.23 -6.17
CA PHE A 148 -17.93 6.16 -7.22
C PHE A 148 -18.26 6.98 -8.46
N ARG A 149 -19.49 7.52 -8.55
CA ARG A 149 -20.03 8.14 -9.77
C ARG A 149 -19.24 9.34 -10.29
N ASP A 150 -18.60 10.07 -9.38
CA ASP A 150 -17.90 11.33 -9.71
C ASP A 150 -16.45 11.09 -10.17
N PHE A 151 -15.93 9.86 -10.04
CA PHE A 151 -14.60 9.53 -10.52
C PHE A 151 -14.57 9.28 -12.02
N VAL A 152 -13.42 9.53 -12.64
CA VAL A 152 -13.15 9.11 -14.03
C VAL A 152 -12.90 7.61 -14.06
N GLN A 153 -13.60 6.85 -14.90
CA GLN A 153 -13.55 5.37 -14.89
C GLN A 153 -13.26 4.76 -16.27
N ARG A 154 -12.42 5.43 -17.08
CA ARG A 154 -11.96 4.82 -18.35
C ARG A 154 -11.29 3.47 -18.05
N PRO A 155 -11.49 2.43 -18.89
CA PRO A 155 -11.00 1.09 -18.59
C PRO A 155 -9.48 1.04 -18.55
N TRP A 156 -8.92 0.09 -17.79
CA TRP A 156 -7.49 0.01 -17.51
C TRP A 156 -6.60 0.04 -18.75
N TRP A 157 -6.96 -0.70 -19.81
CA TRP A 157 -6.18 -0.74 -21.05
C TRP A 157 -6.13 0.60 -21.82
N ASP A 158 -7.00 1.56 -21.51
CA ASP A 158 -6.96 2.90 -22.12
C ASP A 158 -6.07 3.88 -21.32
N VAL A 159 -5.73 3.55 -20.07
CA VAL A 159 -5.14 4.51 -19.12
C VAL A 159 -3.84 4.03 -18.48
N ALA A 160 -3.59 2.73 -18.49
CA ALA A 160 -2.33 2.16 -18.03
C ALA A 160 -1.17 2.71 -18.89
N THR A 161 -0.11 3.15 -18.22
CA THR A 161 1.12 3.55 -18.90
C THR A 161 1.86 2.29 -19.35
N ASN A 162 2.16 2.19 -20.65
CA ASN A 162 2.98 1.10 -21.18
C ASN A 162 4.43 1.29 -20.70
N PRO A 163 4.99 0.37 -19.89
CA PRO A 163 6.34 0.52 -19.35
C PRO A 163 7.43 0.42 -20.43
N ASP A 164 7.14 -0.25 -21.54
CA ASP A 164 8.04 -0.34 -22.69
C ASP A 164 7.39 0.34 -23.90
N PRO A 165 7.67 1.63 -24.14
CA PRO A 165 7.08 2.37 -25.26
C PRO A 165 7.56 1.86 -26.63
N VAL A 166 8.59 1.00 -26.69
CA VAL A 166 9.07 0.37 -27.92
C VAL A 166 8.23 -0.87 -28.26
N ARG A 167 7.64 -1.53 -27.26
CA ARG A 167 6.72 -2.65 -27.45
C ARG A 167 5.37 -2.20 -28.00
N ASP A 168 4.74 -3.10 -28.74
CA ASP A 168 3.41 -2.90 -29.33
C ASP A 168 2.36 -2.62 -28.23
N THR A 169 1.76 -1.44 -28.30
CA THR A 169 0.70 -1.01 -27.39
C THR A 169 -0.51 -1.93 -27.45
N SER A 170 -0.82 -2.51 -28.62
CA SER A 170 -1.94 -3.46 -28.74
C SER A 170 -1.68 -4.73 -27.92
N ALA A 171 -0.48 -5.29 -28.00
CA ALA A 171 -0.09 -6.46 -27.24
C ALA A 171 -0.14 -6.21 -25.72
N PHE A 172 0.29 -5.02 -25.27
CA PHE A 172 0.17 -4.62 -23.86
C PHE A 172 -1.30 -4.54 -23.43
N GLN A 173 -2.16 -3.91 -24.21
CA GLN A 173 -3.59 -3.83 -23.91
C GLN A 173 -4.28 -5.20 -23.87
N ASP A 174 -3.91 -6.11 -24.77
CA ASP A 174 -4.45 -7.47 -24.80
C ASP A 174 -4.01 -8.30 -23.59
N MET A 175 -2.77 -8.11 -23.13
CA MET A 175 -2.29 -8.67 -21.87
C MET A 175 -3.15 -8.18 -20.69
N LEU A 176 -3.40 -6.86 -20.59
CA LEU A 176 -4.25 -6.29 -19.52
C LEU A 176 -5.68 -6.85 -19.56
N ARG A 177 -6.28 -6.99 -20.75
CA ARG A 177 -7.59 -7.63 -20.92
C ARG A 177 -7.60 -9.08 -20.43
N GLY A 178 -6.53 -9.82 -20.70
CA GLY A 178 -6.34 -11.19 -20.21
C GLY A 178 -6.34 -11.27 -18.69
N LEU A 179 -5.55 -10.41 -18.01
CA LEU A 179 -5.50 -10.33 -16.55
C LEU A 179 -6.88 -10.01 -15.95
N VAL A 180 -7.52 -8.96 -16.47
CA VAL A 180 -8.86 -8.53 -16.04
C VAL A 180 -9.89 -9.65 -16.19
N LYS A 181 -9.85 -10.39 -17.30
CA LYS A 181 -10.77 -11.51 -17.52
C LYS A 181 -10.60 -12.61 -16.47
N VAL A 182 -9.37 -13.01 -16.19
CA VAL A 182 -9.07 -14.03 -15.16
C VAL A 182 -9.56 -13.56 -13.80
N ALA A 183 -9.23 -12.32 -13.42
CA ALA A 183 -9.67 -11.73 -12.16
C ALA A 183 -11.20 -11.68 -12.04
N ALA A 184 -11.90 -11.20 -13.06
CA ALA A 184 -13.36 -11.11 -13.07
C ALA A 184 -14.03 -12.48 -12.97
N ASP A 185 -13.53 -13.48 -13.70
CA ASP A 185 -14.10 -14.84 -13.68
C ASP A 185 -13.88 -15.52 -12.31
N LEU A 186 -12.70 -15.38 -11.71
CA LEU A 186 -12.39 -15.90 -10.37
C LEU A 186 -13.24 -15.22 -9.27
N LEU A 187 -13.34 -13.89 -9.30
CA LEU A 187 -14.11 -13.14 -8.31
C LEU A 187 -15.61 -13.44 -8.41
N ARG A 188 -16.15 -13.52 -9.63
CA ARG A 188 -17.55 -13.88 -9.86
C ARG A 188 -17.85 -15.26 -9.30
N GLN A 189 -17.01 -16.26 -9.59
CA GLN A 189 -17.15 -17.61 -9.05
C GLN A 189 -17.08 -17.60 -7.53
N ALA A 190 -16.10 -16.93 -6.94
CA ALA A 190 -15.94 -16.83 -5.50
C ALA A 190 -17.19 -16.28 -4.80
N LEU A 191 -17.79 -15.23 -5.35
CA LEU A 191 -18.97 -14.57 -4.78
C LEU A 191 -20.25 -15.40 -4.97
N LEU A 192 -20.38 -16.13 -6.08
CA LEU A 192 -21.52 -17.02 -6.34
C LEU A 192 -21.49 -18.29 -5.49
N THR A 193 -20.31 -18.82 -5.18
CA THR A 193 -20.13 -20.02 -4.34
C THR A 193 -19.95 -19.68 -2.86
N HIS A 194 -19.99 -18.41 -2.49
CA HIS A 194 -19.81 -17.99 -1.11
C HIS A 194 -20.91 -18.60 -0.21
N PRO A 195 -20.60 -19.17 0.97
CA PRO A 195 -21.60 -19.81 1.82
C PRO A 195 -22.72 -18.87 2.26
N GLY A 196 -22.39 -17.59 2.41
CA GLY A 196 -23.32 -16.52 2.71
C GLY A 196 -23.93 -15.84 1.48
N ALA A 197 -23.78 -16.38 0.26
CA ALA A 197 -24.36 -15.81 -0.95
C ALA A 197 -25.89 -15.74 -0.79
N PRO A 198 -26.49 -14.54 -0.80
CA PRO A 198 -27.93 -14.41 -0.63
C PRO A 198 -28.71 -14.84 -1.87
N CYS A 199 -30.03 -14.76 -1.76
CA CYS A 199 -31.04 -15.21 -2.73
C CYS A 199 -30.75 -14.96 -4.23
N ALA A 200 -31.57 -15.55 -5.11
CA ALA A 200 -31.40 -15.46 -6.57
C ALA A 200 -31.17 -14.02 -7.11
N THR A 201 -31.77 -13.00 -6.50
CA THR A 201 -31.56 -11.58 -6.87
C THR A 201 -30.11 -11.14 -6.69
N TYR A 202 -29.43 -11.58 -5.63
CA TYR A 202 -28.01 -11.32 -5.43
C TYR A 202 -27.17 -12.00 -6.50
N CYS A 203 -27.42 -13.29 -6.77
CA CYS A 203 -26.66 -14.04 -7.77
C CYS A 203 -26.74 -13.38 -9.15
N GLY A 204 -27.95 -12.98 -9.58
CA GLY A 204 -28.13 -12.25 -10.83
C GLY A 204 -27.40 -10.91 -10.87
N SER A 205 -27.25 -10.25 -9.71
CA SER A 205 -26.50 -9.00 -9.59
C SER A 205 -24.99 -9.23 -9.65
N VAL A 206 -24.48 -10.29 -9.03
CA VAL A 206 -23.07 -10.69 -9.16
C VAL A 206 -22.73 -10.98 -10.61
N GLU A 207 -23.58 -11.73 -11.32
CA GLU A 207 -23.39 -12.03 -12.74
C GLU A 207 -23.40 -10.76 -13.61
N SER A 208 -24.26 -9.79 -13.30
CA SER A 208 -24.37 -8.54 -14.04
C SER A 208 -23.25 -7.54 -13.73
N ILE A 209 -22.80 -7.45 -12.47
CA ILE A 209 -21.86 -6.43 -12.00
C ILE A 209 -20.41 -6.90 -12.21
N VAL A 210 -20.11 -8.14 -11.87
CA VAL A 210 -18.72 -8.65 -11.90
C VAL A 210 -18.38 -9.07 -13.32
N SER A 211 -18.14 -8.10 -14.19
CA SER A 211 -17.74 -8.28 -15.59
C SER A 211 -16.30 -7.79 -15.82
N PRO A 212 -15.62 -8.25 -16.87
CA PRO A 212 -14.31 -7.70 -17.26
C PRO A 212 -14.34 -6.17 -17.42
N ASP A 213 -15.40 -5.63 -18.03
CA ASP A 213 -15.54 -4.18 -18.23
C ASP A 213 -15.68 -3.41 -16.92
N PHE A 214 -16.47 -3.93 -15.97
CA PHE A 214 -16.59 -3.31 -14.65
C PHE A 214 -15.28 -3.37 -13.88
N VAL A 215 -14.60 -4.52 -13.87
CA VAL A 215 -13.28 -4.66 -13.23
C VAL A 215 -12.27 -3.70 -13.86
N ALA A 216 -12.22 -3.60 -15.19
CA ALA A 216 -11.34 -2.67 -15.90
C ALA A 216 -11.65 -1.21 -15.57
N ALA A 217 -12.93 -0.84 -15.48
CA ALA A 217 -13.36 0.50 -15.11
C ALA A 217 -12.98 0.85 -13.66
N VAL A 218 -13.11 -0.09 -12.72
CA VAL A 218 -12.68 0.09 -11.33
C VAL A 218 -11.16 0.26 -11.26
N ILE A 219 -10.38 -0.53 -11.98
CA ILE A 219 -8.91 -0.36 -12.01
C ILE A 219 -8.54 1.00 -12.60
N GLY A 220 -9.10 1.34 -13.76
CA GLY A 220 -8.84 2.62 -14.38
C GLY A 220 -9.33 3.82 -13.54
N MET A 221 -10.34 3.62 -12.69
CA MET A 221 -10.73 4.58 -11.66
C MET A 221 -9.61 4.80 -10.64
N PHE A 222 -8.93 3.75 -10.18
CA PHE A 222 -7.78 3.94 -9.29
C PHE A 222 -6.61 4.61 -10.02
N GLU A 223 -6.28 4.19 -11.24
CA GLU A 223 -5.16 4.77 -12.03
C GLU A 223 -5.29 6.28 -12.24
N GLN A 224 -6.52 6.79 -12.36
CA GLN A 224 -6.76 8.19 -12.72
C GLN A 224 -7.11 9.09 -11.54
N ASN A 225 -7.57 8.54 -10.42
CA ASN A 225 -8.15 9.34 -9.35
C ASN A 225 -7.49 9.10 -7.99
N ASN A 226 -6.67 8.07 -7.80
CA ASN A 226 -6.18 7.75 -6.46
C ASN A 226 -5.29 8.85 -5.86
N VAL A 227 -5.14 8.83 -4.54
CA VAL A 227 -4.15 9.63 -3.83
C VAL A 227 -3.20 8.71 -3.07
N GLY A 228 -1.90 8.98 -3.20
CA GLY A 228 -0.87 8.33 -2.41
C GLY A 228 -0.95 8.77 -0.94
N ILE A 229 -0.93 7.78 -0.06
CA ILE A 229 -0.70 7.96 1.37
C ILE A 229 0.79 7.75 1.60
N ARG A 230 1.46 8.71 2.23
CA ARG A 230 2.82 8.54 2.74
C ARG A 230 2.88 9.12 4.14
N ARG A 231 3.27 8.32 5.13
CA ARG A 231 3.29 8.72 6.54
C ARG A 231 4.55 8.22 7.24
N GLU A 232 5.01 8.97 8.21
CA GLU A 232 6.04 8.48 9.12
C GLU A 232 5.51 7.32 9.98
N THR A 233 6.42 6.42 10.35
CA THR A 233 6.12 5.38 11.32
C THR A 233 5.98 5.97 12.72
N VAL A 234 5.19 5.30 13.56
CA VAL A 234 5.06 5.61 15.00
C VAL A 234 6.33 5.31 15.80
N LEU A 235 7.22 4.51 15.23
CA LEU A 235 8.49 4.15 15.87
C LEU A 235 9.38 5.38 16.05
N SER A 236 9.37 6.32 15.11
CA SER A 236 10.17 7.55 15.18
C SER A 236 9.83 8.36 16.42
N SER A 237 8.54 8.66 16.65
CA SER A 237 8.08 9.35 17.86
C SER A 237 8.32 8.53 19.13
N PHE A 238 8.10 7.21 19.09
CA PHE A 238 8.33 6.35 20.26
C PHE A 238 9.79 6.34 20.71
N LEU A 239 10.74 6.29 19.77
CA LEU A 239 12.17 6.37 20.10
C LEU A 239 12.51 7.69 20.83
N VAL A 240 12.06 8.81 20.27
CA VAL A 240 12.35 10.15 20.81
C VAL A 240 11.69 10.37 22.17
N ASP A 241 10.39 10.05 22.26
CA ASP A 241 9.53 10.47 23.38
C ASP A 241 9.58 9.49 24.57
N HIS A 242 9.91 8.22 24.34
CA HIS A 242 9.72 7.17 25.35
C HIS A 242 10.93 6.27 25.58
N LEU A 243 11.64 5.82 24.54
CA LEU A 243 12.72 4.84 24.73
C LEU A 243 14.00 5.48 25.31
N MET A 244 14.23 6.76 24.98
CA MET A 244 15.47 7.48 25.28
C MET A 244 15.46 8.29 26.58
N PRO A 245 14.33 8.86 27.06
CA PRO A 245 14.31 9.56 28.35
C PRO A 245 14.34 8.59 29.54
N ASN A 246 15.44 8.60 30.32
CA ASN A 246 15.55 8.12 31.72
C ASN A 246 14.80 6.82 32.12
N CYS A 247 14.76 5.80 31.28
CA CYS A 247 14.19 4.49 31.63
C CYS A 247 15.26 3.56 32.24
N THR A 248 14.86 2.71 33.19
CA THR A 248 15.71 1.68 33.81
C THR A 248 16.22 0.67 32.76
N THR A 249 17.48 0.26 32.92
CA THR A 249 18.35 -0.35 31.88
C THR A 249 17.85 -1.65 31.23
N ASP A 250 17.12 -2.51 31.95
CA ASP A 250 16.89 -3.89 31.49
C ASP A 250 15.83 -4.02 30.39
N SER A 251 14.72 -3.26 30.47
CA SER A 251 13.65 -3.36 29.47
C SER A 251 14.01 -2.65 28.14
N ARG A 252 14.86 -1.62 28.21
CA ARG A 252 15.34 -0.87 27.03
C ARG A 252 16.23 -1.74 26.14
N GLN A 253 16.97 -2.68 26.74
CA GLN A 253 17.91 -3.54 26.04
C GLN A 253 17.23 -4.35 24.92
N VAL A 254 15.99 -4.80 25.12
CA VAL A 254 15.25 -5.58 24.10
C VAL A 254 14.96 -4.74 22.85
N TYR A 255 14.52 -3.49 23.01
CA TYR A 255 14.28 -2.59 21.88
C TYR A 255 15.59 -2.23 21.17
N LEU A 256 16.65 -1.97 21.94
CA LEU A 256 17.97 -1.68 21.38
C LEU A 256 18.57 -2.87 20.62
N GLN A 257 18.35 -4.10 21.09
CA GLN A 257 18.75 -5.32 20.38
C GLN A 257 17.99 -5.47 19.06
N LEU A 258 16.67 -5.23 19.05
CA LEU A 258 15.88 -5.26 17.82
C LEU A 258 16.32 -4.18 16.84
N LEU A 259 16.56 -2.96 17.32
CA LEU A 259 17.12 -1.89 16.50
C LEU A 259 18.50 -2.26 15.94
N GLY A 260 19.37 -2.85 16.76
CA GLY A 260 20.67 -3.33 16.31
C GLY A 260 20.58 -4.32 15.17
N ARG A 261 19.68 -5.30 15.25
CA ARG A 261 19.44 -6.24 14.14
C ARG A 261 18.98 -5.57 12.86
N ILE A 262 18.02 -4.63 12.98
CA ILE A 262 17.55 -3.87 11.82
C ILE A 262 18.75 -3.17 11.17
N LEU A 263 19.65 -2.57 11.96
CA LEU A 263 20.84 -1.88 11.46
C LEU A 263 21.90 -2.82 10.86
N GLU A 264 22.15 -3.98 11.49
CA GLU A 264 23.12 -4.98 11.03
C GLU A 264 22.71 -5.59 9.66
N ASP A 265 21.42 -5.89 9.46
CA ASP A 265 20.88 -6.40 8.17
C ASP A 265 21.08 -5.40 7.00
N TRP A 266 21.35 -4.11 7.28
CA TRP A 266 21.66 -3.12 6.24
C TRP A 266 23.09 -3.24 5.72
N GLU A 267 24.03 -3.68 6.55
CA GLU A 267 25.45 -3.76 6.21
C GLU A 267 25.72 -4.89 5.23
N GLU A 268 25.08 -6.05 5.46
CA GLU A 268 25.24 -7.22 4.61
C GLU A 268 24.62 -7.01 3.20
N GLY A 269 23.56 -6.20 3.10
CA GLY A 269 22.91 -5.88 1.83
C GLY A 269 23.65 -4.87 0.94
N GLU A 270 24.48 -3.99 1.53
CA GLU A 270 25.32 -3.06 0.75
C GLU A 270 26.60 -3.74 0.23
N GLU A 271 27.15 -4.75 0.93
CA GLU A 271 28.33 -5.50 0.48
C GLU A 271 28.03 -6.42 -0.73
N GLU A 272 26.82 -7.00 -0.82
CA GLU A 272 26.43 -7.83 -1.99
C GLU A 272 26.21 -7.01 -3.28
N ASP A 273 25.88 -5.72 -3.18
CA ASP A 273 25.69 -4.84 -4.33
C ASP A 273 27.02 -4.26 -4.87
N GLU A 274 28.09 -4.21 -4.05
CA GLU A 274 29.42 -3.73 -4.48
C GLU A 274 30.29 -4.84 -5.14
N GLU A 275 30.03 -6.12 -4.89
CA GLU A 275 30.79 -7.23 -5.51
C GLU A 275 30.31 -7.61 -6.95
N GLY A 276 29.27 -6.93 -7.47
CA GLY A 276 28.72 -7.16 -8.81
C GLY A 276 29.39 -6.39 -9.97
N GLU A 277 30.26 -5.41 -9.69
CA GLU A 277 30.93 -4.58 -10.70
C GLU A 277 32.42 -4.93 -10.91
N GLU A 278 32.77 -6.21 -11.05
CA GLU A 278 34.12 -6.60 -11.52
C GLU A 278 34.11 -7.32 -12.88
N GLY A 279 34.33 -6.52 -13.93
CA GLY A 279 35.21 -6.88 -15.06
C GLY A 279 34.63 -7.77 -16.17
N ALA A 280 33.99 -7.15 -17.17
CA ALA A 280 33.87 -7.77 -18.50
C ALA A 280 35.24 -7.71 -19.22
N PRO A 281 35.84 -8.84 -19.66
CA PRO A 281 36.94 -8.80 -20.60
C PRO A 281 36.41 -8.74 -22.03
N ASP A 282 36.92 -7.77 -22.77
CA ASP A 282 36.85 -7.63 -24.21
C ASP A 282 37.56 -8.80 -24.92
N GLY A 283 36.97 -9.29 -26.01
CA GLY A 283 37.69 -10.03 -27.04
C GLY A 283 37.06 -11.33 -27.53
N GLY A 284 36.71 -11.38 -28.82
CA GLY A 284 36.96 -12.59 -29.63
C GLY A 284 35.75 -13.21 -30.34
N ASN A 285 35.55 -12.77 -31.58
CA ASN A 285 34.75 -13.36 -32.64
C ASN A 285 35.00 -14.88 -32.84
N GLU A 286 33.97 -15.72 -32.77
CA GLU A 286 33.90 -16.96 -33.57
C GLU A 286 32.46 -17.41 -33.83
N MET A 287 32.21 -17.80 -35.07
CA MET A 287 30.91 -18.09 -35.69
C MET A 287 30.78 -19.60 -35.90
N CYS A 288 29.64 -20.21 -35.53
CA CYS A 288 29.22 -21.50 -36.05
C CYS A 288 27.69 -21.76 -35.99
N VAL A 289 27.03 -21.49 -37.13
CA VAL A 289 26.08 -22.32 -37.90
C VAL A 289 25.17 -23.35 -37.19
N ALA A 290 23.87 -23.01 -37.17
CA ALA A 290 22.65 -23.75 -37.56
C ALA A 290 22.19 -25.10 -36.91
N ASP A 291 20.86 -25.08 -36.65
CA ASP A 291 19.86 -26.16 -36.78
C ASP A 291 19.88 -27.28 -35.73
N SER A 292 18.81 -27.78 -35.13
CA SER A 292 17.35 -27.66 -35.24
C SER A 292 16.77 -28.23 -33.94
N GLY A 293 15.59 -27.79 -33.47
CA GLY A 293 14.87 -28.53 -32.42
C GLY A 293 13.99 -27.68 -31.52
N ILE A 294 12.71 -27.62 -31.87
CA ILE A 294 11.63 -27.10 -31.03
C ILE A 294 11.46 -28.01 -29.80
N SER A 295 11.60 -27.47 -28.59
CA SER A 295 10.74 -27.82 -27.45
C SER A 295 11.01 -26.93 -26.22
N GLY A 296 9.97 -26.21 -25.80
CA GLY A 296 9.69 -25.79 -24.41
C GLY A 296 10.75 -24.93 -23.72
N ALA A 297 10.59 -23.61 -23.78
CA ALA A 297 11.35 -22.68 -22.93
C ALA A 297 10.40 -21.97 -21.96
N ASP A 298 10.65 -22.23 -20.69
CA ASP A 298 10.19 -21.48 -19.52
C ASP A 298 10.51 -19.98 -19.69
N ALA A 299 9.50 -19.15 -19.51
CA ALA A 299 9.65 -17.69 -19.44
C ALA A 299 9.51 -17.24 -17.99
N ASN A 300 10.53 -17.51 -17.17
CA ASN A 300 10.77 -16.77 -15.93
C ASN A 300 11.71 -15.61 -16.24
N GLY A 301 11.16 -14.41 -16.18
CA GLY A 301 11.85 -13.16 -16.51
C GLY A 301 10.81 -12.10 -16.82
N HIS A 302 10.13 -11.62 -15.78
CA HIS A 302 9.28 -10.43 -15.86
C HIS A 302 9.69 -9.50 -14.73
N GLU A 303 10.57 -8.57 -15.08
CA GLU A 303 10.81 -7.35 -14.32
C GLU A 303 9.50 -6.56 -14.21
N HIS A 304 9.25 -6.08 -13.00
CA HIS A 304 8.00 -5.49 -12.58
C HIS A 304 7.67 -4.22 -13.38
N GLY A 305 6.42 -4.14 -13.86
CA GLY A 305 5.88 -2.99 -14.55
C GLY A 305 5.94 -1.73 -13.69
N HIS A 306 6.63 -0.71 -14.21
CA HIS A 306 6.78 0.62 -13.62
C HIS A 306 5.43 1.34 -13.48
N HIS A 307 4.78 1.17 -12.33
CA HIS A 307 3.93 2.21 -11.76
C HIS A 307 4.83 3.17 -10.98
N GLN A 308 5.12 4.35 -11.55
CA GLN A 308 5.75 5.44 -10.80
C GLN A 308 4.72 6.01 -9.81
N HIS A 309 4.48 5.27 -8.73
CA HIS A 309 4.36 5.91 -7.44
C HIS A 309 5.62 6.76 -7.24
N LEU A 310 5.44 7.98 -6.70
CA LEU A 310 6.47 8.82 -6.10
C LEU A 310 7.77 8.02 -5.89
N GLY A 311 8.76 8.25 -6.78
CA GLY A 311 9.93 7.40 -7.03
C GLY A 311 10.10 6.22 -6.07
N ALA A 312 10.02 5.00 -6.61
CA ALA A 312 10.28 3.75 -5.90
C ALA A 312 11.41 3.91 -4.88
N VAL A 313 11.03 4.12 -3.62
CA VAL A 313 11.91 3.91 -2.48
C VAL A 313 11.83 2.41 -2.20
N PRO A 314 12.97 1.72 -1.99
CA PRO A 314 13.00 0.29 -1.74
C PRO A 314 12.00 -0.14 -0.64
N PRO A 315 11.51 -1.39 -0.68
CA PRO A 315 10.38 -1.86 0.14
C PRO A 315 10.69 -1.69 1.62
N CYS A 316 10.10 -0.70 2.32
CA CYS A 316 10.33 -0.44 3.75
C CYS A 316 11.78 -0.75 4.24
N ARG A 317 12.76 -0.57 3.36
CA ARG A 317 14.17 -0.83 3.61
C ARG A 317 14.77 0.50 3.91
N VAL A 318 15.62 0.50 4.91
CA VAL A 318 15.94 1.72 5.60
C VAL A 318 16.85 2.59 4.74
N SER A 319 16.77 3.89 4.98
CA SER A 319 17.50 4.94 4.26
C SER A 319 19.00 4.59 4.13
N SER A 320 19.46 4.60 2.89
CA SER A 320 20.75 4.12 2.37
C SER A 320 22.01 4.91 2.79
N ARG A 321 22.15 5.32 4.06
CA ARG A 321 23.27 6.18 4.50
C ARG A 321 23.71 5.98 5.95
N LEU A 322 23.97 4.77 6.44
CA LEU A 322 24.49 4.62 7.81
C LEU A 322 25.63 3.56 7.90
N PRO A 323 26.71 3.84 8.66
CA PRO A 323 27.89 2.98 8.76
C PRO A 323 27.70 1.73 9.66
N PRO A 324 28.58 0.71 9.54
CA PRO A 324 28.38 -0.59 10.17
C PRO A 324 28.45 -0.60 11.71
N ALA A 325 27.69 -1.49 12.36
CA ALA A 325 27.40 -1.44 13.77
C ALA A 325 27.10 -2.81 14.47
N SER A 326 28.06 -3.27 15.28
CA SER A 326 27.84 -4.09 16.49
C SER A 326 26.79 -3.51 17.48
N PRO A 327 26.29 -4.25 18.50
CA PRO A 327 25.27 -3.77 19.45
C PRO A 327 25.60 -2.48 20.21
N SER A 328 26.88 -2.24 20.49
CA SER A 328 27.40 -0.99 21.09
C SER A 328 27.35 0.20 20.13
N SER A 329 27.49 -0.05 18.83
CA SER A 329 27.40 0.94 17.76
C SER A 329 25.97 1.19 17.32
N ALA A 330 25.06 0.21 17.40
CA ALA A 330 23.63 0.41 17.15
C ALA A 330 23.03 1.42 18.14
N LEU A 331 23.36 1.30 19.43
CA LEU A 331 22.99 2.29 20.45
C LEU A 331 23.54 3.68 20.09
N ALA A 332 24.83 3.76 19.75
CA ALA A 332 25.49 5.03 19.41
C ALA A 332 24.91 5.66 18.13
N LEU A 333 24.49 4.85 17.16
CA LEU A 333 23.92 5.28 15.89
C LEU A 333 22.48 5.76 16.06
N VAL A 334 21.67 5.03 16.84
CA VAL A 334 20.34 5.50 17.27
C VAL A 334 20.48 6.81 18.04
N GLU A 335 21.41 6.92 18.98
CA GLU A 335 21.73 8.16 19.70
C GLU A 335 22.15 9.31 18.75
N ALA A 336 22.98 9.02 17.74
CA ALA A 336 23.44 10.00 16.76
C ALA A 336 22.33 10.49 15.83
N CYS A 337 21.49 9.59 15.30
CA CYS A 337 20.36 9.93 14.44
C CYS A 337 19.33 10.78 15.21
N LEU A 338 19.07 10.43 16.48
CA LEU A 338 18.18 11.18 17.35
C LEU A 338 18.76 12.55 17.74
N ALA A 339 20.06 12.65 18.01
CA ALA A 339 20.72 13.93 18.27
C ALA A 339 20.60 14.91 17.09
N LYS A 340 20.45 14.39 15.87
CA LYS A 340 20.18 15.18 14.66
C LYS A 340 18.70 15.30 14.31
N SER A 341 17.80 14.69 15.09
CA SER A 341 16.36 14.58 14.79
C SER A 341 16.08 13.97 13.40
N GLN A 342 16.91 13.01 13.00
CA GLN A 342 16.88 12.35 11.69
C GLN A 342 16.37 10.90 11.80
N THR A 343 15.21 10.69 12.44
CA THR A 343 14.63 9.34 12.58
C THR A 343 14.13 8.76 11.26
N SER A 344 13.90 9.59 10.24
CA SER A 344 13.63 9.14 8.87
C SER A 344 14.80 8.40 8.23
N GLU A 345 16.02 8.53 8.79
CA GLU A 345 17.18 7.75 8.38
C GLU A 345 17.14 6.32 8.96
N ILE A 346 16.32 6.06 9.99
CA ILE A 346 16.18 4.74 10.64
C ILE A 346 14.93 3.98 10.18
N PHE A 347 13.87 4.70 9.81
CA PHE A 347 12.64 4.05 9.37
C PHE A 347 12.11 4.72 8.13
N SER A 348 11.83 3.89 7.13
CA SER A 348 11.15 4.33 5.92
C SER A 348 9.69 4.70 6.21
N ALA A 349 9.16 5.59 5.39
CA ALA A 349 7.76 5.96 5.45
C ALA A 349 6.86 4.76 5.11
N VAL A 350 5.65 4.77 5.66
CA VAL A 350 4.60 3.82 5.36
C VAL A 350 3.75 4.40 4.23
N ASP A 351 3.61 3.62 3.17
CA ASP A 351 2.91 3.98 1.96
C ASP A 351 1.55 3.27 1.84
N GLY A 352 0.65 3.87 1.07
CA GLY A 352 -0.64 3.28 0.74
C GLY A 352 -1.35 4.10 -0.31
N THR A 353 -2.55 3.68 -0.65
CA THR A 353 -3.37 4.31 -1.69
C THR A 353 -4.81 4.46 -1.22
N ALA A 354 -5.43 5.60 -1.51
CA ALA A 354 -6.83 5.87 -1.16
C ALA A 354 -7.63 6.46 -2.32
N LEU A 355 -8.94 6.21 -2.29
CA LEU A 355 -9.94 6.96 -3.04
C LEU A 355 -10.77 7.77 -2.05
N LEU A 356 -10.62 9.09 -2.12
CA LEU A 356 -11.29 10.06 -1.24
C LEU A 356 -12.03 11.05 -2.14
N SER A 357 -13.35 10.91 -2.26
CA SER A 357 -14.16 11.63 -3.26
C SER A 357 -13.88 13.12 -3.34
N LEU A 358 -13.64 13.78 -2.21
CA LEU A 358 -13.32 15.21 -2.22
C LEU A 358 -11.91 15.49 -2.75
N ILE A 359 -10.89 14.81 -2.23
CA ILE A 359 -9.48 15.07 -2.55
C ILE A 359 -9.13 14.59 -3.96
N CYS A 360 -9.59 13.40 -4.33
CA CYS A 360 -9.33 12.77 -5.62
C CYS A 360 -10.00 13.51 -6.80
N CYS A 361 -10.99 14.36 -6.52
CA CYS A 361 -11.64 15.20 -7.52
C CYS A 361 -11.11 16.66 -7.55
N MET A 362 -10.09 16.99 -6.74
CA MET A 362 -9.47 18.32 -6.74
C MET A 362 -8.35 18.41 -7.76
N ASN A 363 -8.41 19.41 -8.63
CA ASN A 363 -7.39 19.66 -9.64
C ASN A 363 -6.06 20.15 -9.07
N HIS A 364 -5.03 19.99 -9.88
CA HIS A 364 -3.69 20.48 -9.59
C HIS A 364 -3.55 22.00 -9.77
N SER A 365 -2.85 22.66 -8.85
CA SER A 365 -2.17 23.95 -9.10
C SER A 365 -0.82 23.96 -8.39
N CYS A 366 0.23 24.46 -9.06
CA CYS A 366 1.52 24.70 -8.38
C CYS A 366 1.43 25.86 -7.37
N GLN A 367 0.38 26.69 -7.47
CA GLN A 367 -0.04 27.65 -6.45
C GLN A 367 -1.39 27.17 -5.91
N ALA A 368 -1.36 26.06 -5.17
CA ALA A 368 -2.53 25.48 -4.54
C ALA A 368 -3.13 26.43 -3.50
N ASN A 369 -4.44 26.35 -3.28
CA ASN A 369 -5.13 27.10 -2.21
C ASN A 369 -5.54 26.19 -1.04
N CYS A 370 -5.36 24.88 -1.20
CA CYS A 370 -5.59 23.87 -0.18
C CYS A 370 -4.39 22.92 -0.06
N GLU A 371 -4.21 22.39 1.15
CA GLU A 371 -3.22 21.37 1.48
C GLU A 371 -3.93 20.14 2.04
N VAL A 372 -3.49 18.95 1.63
CA VAL A 372 -3.96 17.68 2.22
C VAL A 372 -2.96 17.25 3.30
N ARG A 373 -3.46 17.04 4.52
CA ARG A 373 -2.66 16.56 5.66
C ARG A 373 -3.20 15.23 6.16
N TRP A 374 -2.31 14.28 6.41
CA TRP A 374 -2.67 13.00 7.02
C TRP A 374 -2.60 13.11 8.55
N VAL A 375 -3.72 12.89 9.22
CA VAL A 375 -3.83 12.98 10.68
C VAL A 375 -4.40 11.69 11.29
N GLY A 376 -4.26 11.53 12.59
CA GLY A 376 -4.76 10.36 13.31
C GLY A 376 -3.93 9.11 13.05
N GLY A 377 -4.59 7.96 13.01
CA GLY A 377 -3.94 6.66 12.78
C GLY A 377 -3.12 6.13 13.97
N VAL A 378 -3.30 6.67 15.17
CA VAL A 378 -2.64 6.24 16.42
C VAL A 378 -3.67 6.21 17.56
N GLY A 379 -3.43 5.43 18.61
CA GLY A 379 -4.33 5.38 19.79
C GLY A 379 -5.76 4.91 19.45
N GLY A 380 -5.93 4.14 18.37
CA GLY A 380 -7.23 3.72 17.86
C GLY A 380 -7.99 4.78 17.06
N ALA A 381 -7.47 5.99 16.89
CA ALA A 381 -8.05 7.00 16.01
C ALA A 381 -7.87 6.61 14.54
N PRO A 382 -8.89 6.74 13.68
CA PRO A 382 -8.78 6.44 12.26
C PRO A 382 -7.72 7.31 11.58
N LEU A 383 -7.08 6.78 10.54
CA LEU A 383 -6.32 7.61 9.61
C LEU A 383 -7.30 8.49 8.82
N MET A 384 -7.08 9.80 8.83
CA MET A 384 -7.91 10.77 8.12
C MET A 384 -7.05 11.66 7.23
N ALA A 385 -7.62 12.07 6.10
CA ALA A 385 -7.09 13.17 5.30
C ALA A 385 -7.85 14.45 5.65
N GLU A 386 -7.14 15.44 6.16
CA GLU A 386 -7.67 16.79 6.37
C GLU A 386 -7.35 17.66 5.16
N LEU A 387 -8.37 18.28 4.58
CA LEU A 387 -8.19 19.34 3.59
C LEU A 387 -8.16 20.69 4.31
N VAL A 388 -7.01 21.35 4.28
CA VAL A 388 -6.76 22.61 4.98
C VAL A 388 -6.67 23.74 3.95
N ALA A 389 -7.55 24.74 4.08
CA ALA A 389 -7.43 25.98 3.30
C ALA A 389 -6.17 26.73 3.75
N MET A 390 -5.30 27.08 2.79
CA MET A 390 -4.07 27.82 3.05
C MET A 390 -4.28 29.34 3.04
N GLU A 391 -5.43 29.77 2.53
CA GLU A 391 -5.83 31.18 2.41
C GLU A 391 -7.35 31.32 2.47
N HIS A 392 -7.85 32.55 2.40
CA HIS A 392 -9.29 32.81 2.32
C HIS A 392 -9.84 32.33 0.97
N LEU A 393 -10.84 31.44 1.01
CA LEU A 393 -11.48 30.88 -0.18
C LEU A 393 -12.80 31.61 -0.50
N PRO A 394 -12.91 32.29 -1.66
CA PRO A 394 -14.16 32.90 -2.07
C PRO A 394 -15.22 31.83 -2.41
N GLY A 395 -16.49 32.11 -2.08
CA GLY A 395 -17.59 31.21 -2.41
C GLY A 395 -17.70 30.96 -3.92
N GLY A 396 -17.81 29.68 -4.32
CA GLY A 396 -17.86 29.26 -5.72
C GLY A 396 -16.48 29.16 -6.41
N GLY A 397 -15.39 29.47 -5.71
CA GLY A 397 -14.03 29.25 -6.20
C GLY A 397 -13.66 27.76 -6.25
N GLU A 398 -12.79 27.41 -7.20
CA GLU A 398 -12.26 26.06 -7.32
C GLU A 398 -11.20 25.79 -6.25
N LEU A 399 -11.20 24.56 -5.71
CA LEU A 399 -10.22 24.09 -4.74
C LEU A 399 -9.08 23.39 -5.50
N PHE A 400 -7.85 23.79 -5.22
CA PHE A 400 -6.65 23.21 -5.82
C PHE A 400 -5.73 22.65 -4.74
N GLN A 401 -5.18 21.47 -5.01
CA GLN A 401 -4.03 20.91 -4.29
C GLN A 401 -2.81 20.85 -5.23
N SER A 402 -1.62 20.65 -4.68
CA SER A 402 -0.45 20.31 -5.49
C SER A 402 -0.26 18.80 -5.51
N TYR A 403 0.02 18.25 -6.70
CA TYR A 403 0.29 16.81 -6.88
C TYR A 403 1.79 16.51 -6.75
N ILE A 404 2.60 17.57 -6.73
CA ILE A 404 4.05 17.50 -6.77
C ILE A 404 4.64 18.45 -5.73
N ARG A 405 5.91 18.22 -5.38
CA ARG A 405 6.67 19.20 -4.61
C ARG A 405 6.99 20.41 -5.50
N VAL A 406 6.62 21.60 -5.05
CA VAL A 406 6.80 22.85 -5.81
C VAL A 406 8.07 23.60 -5.39
N GLN A 407 8.38 23.59 -4.09
CA GLN A 407 9.48 24.36 -3.53
C GLN A 407 10.83 24.02 -4.19
N GLY A 408 11.50 25.03 -4.74
CA GLY A 408 12.83 24.90 -5.33
C GLY A 408 12.84 24.33 -6.75
N THR A 409 11.69 24.19 -7.41
CA THR A 409 11.58 23.59 -8.75
C THR A 409 11.46 24.63 -9.87
N SER A 410 12.00 24.31 -11.05
CA SER A 410 11.77 25.08 -12.28
C SER A 410 10.40 24.77 -12.90
N VAL A 411 9.98 25.54 -13.92
CA VAL A 411 8.72 25.24 -14.64
C VAL A 411 8.84 23.93 -15.41
N GLU A 412 10.01 23.66 -15.98
CA GLU A 412 10.36 22.46 -16.71
C GLU A 412 10.29 21.22 -15.82
N ASP A 413 10.85 21.30 -14.60
CA ASP A 413 10.81 20.20 -13.62
C ASP A 413 9.35 19.89 -13.25
N ARG A 414 8.55 20.93 -12.93
CA ARG A 414 7.14 20.74 -12.58
C ARG A 414 6.33 20.10 -13.71
N ARG A 415 6.53 20.54 -14.95
CA ARG A 415 5.84 19.96 -16.12
C ARG A 415 6.30 18.53 -16.39
N THR A 416 7.56 18.22 -16.11
CA THR A 416 8.09 16.85 -16.21
C THR A 416 7.43 15.95 -15.17
N SER A 417 7.38 16.36 -13.90
CA SER A 417 6.71 15.61 -12.82
C SER A 417 5.21 15.44 -13.02
N LEU A 418 4.55 16.34 -13.76
CA LEU A 418 3.11 16.26 -14.05
C LEU A 418 2.78 15.45 -15.31
N LYS A 419 3.78 15.02 -16.08
CA LYS A 419 3.57 14.32 -17.36
C LYS A 419 2.73 13.05 -17.17
N GLU A 420 2.90 12.36 -16.06
CA GLU A 420 2.19 11.11 -15.70
C GLU A 420 0.69 11.34 -15.48
N TYR A 421 0.31 12.55 -15.10
CA TYR A 421 -1.10 12.94 -14.95
C TYR A 421 -1.75 13.34 -16.28
N GLY A 422 -1.02 13.29 -17.39
CA GLY A 422 -1.56 13.47 -18.74
C GLY A 422 -1.96 14.90 -19.10
N PHE A 423 -1.43 15.92 -18.41
CA PHE A 423 -1.69 17.34 -18.73
C PHE A 423 -0.43 18.20 -18.63
N ILE A 424 -0.49 19.40 -19.23
CA ILE A 424 0.56 20.43 -19.11
C ILE A 424 0.03 21.53 -18.19
N CYS A 425 0.71 21.77 -17.06
CA CYS A 425 0.28 22.78 -16.11
C CYS A 425 0.40 24.21 -16.67
N GLN A 426 -0.72 24.95 -16.56
CA GLN A 426 -0.87 26.34 -17.00
C GLN A 426 -1.29 27.27 -15.83
N CYS A 427 -1.10 26.84 -14.58
CA CYS A 427 -1.42 27.66 -13.40
C CYS A 427 -0.63 28.99 -13.41
N ALA A 428 -1.06 29.95 -12.60
CA ALA A 428 -0.45 31.30 -12.53
C ALA A 428 1.07 31.26 -12.32
N LEU A 429 1.56 30.36 -11.47
CA LEU A 429 3.00 30.19 -11.22
C LEU A 429 3.75 29.74 -12.48
N CYS A 430 3.30 28.67 -13.13
CA CYS A 430 3.89 28.15 -14.37
C CYS A 430 3.80 29.15 -15.54
N SER A 431 2.68 29.87 -15.65
CA SER A 431 2.47 30.89 -16.68
C SER A 431 3.35 32.13 -16.48
N SER A 432 3.76 32.42 -15.24
CA SER A 432 4.64 33.54 -14.92
C SER A 432 6.15 33.25 -15.09
N GLY A 433 6.53 32.00 -15.39
CA GLY A 433 7.94 31.61 -15.53
C GLY A 433 8.73 31.57 -14.21
N LYS A 434 8.07 31.68 -13.06
CA LYS A 434 8.73 31.73 -11.75
C LYS A 434 9.09 30.33 -11.24
N SER A 435 10.21 30.27 -10.51
CA SER A 435 10.57 29.14 -9.66
C SER A 435 9.57 28.98 -8.52
N GLY A 436 9.39 27.74 -8.07
CA GLY A 436 8.46 27.38 -7.00
C GLY A 436 9.04 27.47 -5.60
#